data_AF-A0A3D3PQ79-F1
#
_entry.id   AF-A0A3D3PQ79-F1
#
_cell.length_a   1.000
_cell.length_b   1.000
_cell.length_c   1.000
_cell.angle_alpha   90.00
_cell.angle_beta   90.00
_cell.angle_gamma   90.00
#
_symmetry.space_group_name_H-M   'P 1'
#
loop_
_entity.id
_entity.type
_entity.pdbx_description
1 polymer ?
#
loop_
_entity_poly.entity_id
_entity_poly.type
_entity_poly.pdbx_seq_one_letter_code
_entity_poly.pdbx_strand_id
1 'polypeptide(L)'
;AASMFFLNATDPATINATRQVMIGWGYKAQRFGHDILKKFAKKQTKAPPATVGKAPIKQQVIHFINKKMPGNLPKKTARALLDIEDDKIVPIIRDPINTTADTEAVFYFPGCGSERLFSQVGLATQAMLWQVGVQTVLPPGYLCCGYPQRGNGQFDKAEKMMTDNRVLFHRMANTLNYLDI
;
A
#
# COMPACT_ATOMS: atom_id res chain seq x y z
N ALA A 1 -1.35 15.59 4.75
CA ALA A 1 -2.10 15.11 5.92
C ALA A 1 -2.96 13.88 5.58
N ALA A 2 -3.94 13.99 4.69
CA ALA A 2 -4.83 12.87 4.32
C ALA A 2 -4.09 11.60 3.86
N SER A 3 -3.07 11.74 2.99
CA SER A 3 -2.28 10.57 2.55
C SER A 3 -1.53 9.89 3.70
N MET A 4 -0.99 10.65 4.66
CA MET A 4 -0.31 10.07 5.83
C MET A 4 -1.30 9.39 6.77
N PHE A 5 -2.51 9.94 6.94
CA PHE A 5 -3.57 9.27 7.67
C PHE A 5 -3.92 7.92 7.03
N PHE A 6 -4.17 7.93 5.71
CA PHE A 6 -4.48 6.71 4.97
C PHE A 6 -3.38 5.65 5.06
N LEU A 7 -2.10 6.06 5.08
CA LEU A 7 -0.97 5.14 5.21
C LEU A 7 -0.74 4.63 6.64
N ASN A 8 -1.15 5.40 7.66
CA ASN A 8 -1.03 5.02 9.06
C ASN A 8 -2.22 4.19 9.57
N ALA A 9 -3.36 4.22 8.89
CA ALA A 9 -4.53 3.41 9.26
C ALA A 9 -4.19 1.91 9.16
N THR A 10 -4.58 1.12 10.15
CA THR A 10 -4.41 -0.35 10.18
C THR A 10 -5.74 -1.09 10.10
N ASP A 11 -6.81 -0.47 10.59
CA ASP A 11 -8.16 -1.01 10.60
C ASP A 11 -8.74 -1.16 9.17
N PRO A 12 -9.21 -2.37 8.78
CA PRO A 12 -9.78 -2.62 7.45
C PRO A 12 -10.95 -1.71 7.09
N ALA A 13 -11.87 -1.45 8.02
CA ALA A 13 -13.05 -0.61 7.76
C ALA A 13 -12.63 0.83 7.43
N THR A 14 -11.70 1.38 8.21
CA THR A 14 -11.11 2.70 8.01
C THR A 14 -10.38 2.79 6.67
N ILE A 15 -9.60 1.77 6.30
CA ILE A 15 -8.86 1.73 5.03
C ILE A 15 -9.83 1.66 3.85
N ASN A 16 -10.82 0.77 3.89
CA ASN A 16 -11.78 0.61 2.80
C ASN A 16 -12.64 1.87 2.60
N ALA A 17 -13.12 2.48 3.70
CA ALA A 17 -13.84 3.75 3.65
C ALA A 17 -12.97 4.89 3.09
N THR A 18 -11.75 5.04 3.61
CA THR A 18 -10.83 6.09 3.18
C THR A 18 -10.42 5.91 1.71
N ARG A 19 -10.19 4.68 1.26
CA ARG A 19 -9.92 4.35 -0.16
C ARG A 19 -11.10 4.76 -1.05
N GLN A 20 -12.32 4.44 -0.65
CA GLN A 20 -13.50 4.78 -1.45
C GLN A 20 -13.66 6.30 -1.62
N VAL A 21 -13.49 7.06 -0.53
CA VAL A 21 -13.58 8.51 -0.55
C VAL A 21 -12.41 9.13 -1.34
N MET A 22 -11.18 8.81 -0.99
CA MET A 22 -10.00 9.46 -1.56
C MET A 22 -9.72 9.03 -3.01
N ILE A 23 -9.77 7.72 -3.27
CA ILE A 23 -9.35 7.13 -4.54
C ILE A 23 -10.56 6.93 -5.44
N GLY A 24 -11.67 6.41 -4.91
CA GLY A 24 -12.89 6.18 -5.66
C GLY A 24 -13.52 7.48 -6.16
N TRP A 25 -13.77 8.43 -5.26
CA TRP A 25 -14.43 9.70 -5.57
C TRP A 25 -13.44 10.83 -5.83
N GLY A 26 -12.45 11.01 -4.93
CA GLY A 26 -11.48 12.10 -5.02
C GLY A 26 -10.70 12.10 -6.33
N TYR A 27 -10.24 10.94 -6.82
CA TYR A 27 -9.52 10.91 -8.10
C TYR A 27 -10.45 11.17 -9.29
N LYS A 28 -11.71 10.74 -9.26
CA LYS A 28 -12.68 11.07 -10.32
C LYS A 28 -12.92 12.58 -10.38
N ALA A 29 -13.17 13.21 -9.23
CA ALA A 29 -13.36 14.65 -9.14
C ALA A 29 -12.11 15.42 -9.59
N GLN A 30 -10.91 14.98 -9.18
CA GLN A 30 -9.66 15.59 -9.60
C GLN A 30 -9.44 15.47 -11.11
N ARG A 31 -9.71 14.30 -11.71
CA ARG A 31 -9.56 14.11 -13.15
C ARG A 31 -10.50 15.02 -13.93
N PHE A 32 -11.74 15.15 -13.47
CA PHE A 32 -12.69 16.09 -14.07
C PHE A 32 -12.19 17.54 -13.97
N GLY A 33 -11.73 17.96 -12.79
CA GLY A 33 -11.12 19.28 -12.60
C GLY A 33 -9.87 19.51 -13.47
N HIS A 34 -9.02 18.50 -13.63
CA HIS A 34 -7.87 18.53 -14.55
C HIS A 34 -8.34 18.77 -15.99
N ASP A 35 -9.31 17.98 -16.46
CA ASP A 35 -9.75 18.02 -17.85
C ASP A 35 -10.39 19.39 -18.21
N ILE A 36 -11.04 20.06 -17.25
CA ILE A 36 -11.60 21.42 -17.42
C ILE A 36 -10.51 22.50 -17.31
N LEU A 37 -9.70 22.45 -16.25
CA LEU A 37 -8.87 23.58 -15.85
C LEU A 37 -7.45 23.54 -16.40
N LYS A 38 -6.99 22.42 -16.97
CA LYS A 38 -5.62 22.28 -17.53
C LYS A 38 -5.29 23.31 -18.60
N LYS A 39 -6.28 23.74 -19.39
CA LYS A 39 -6.09 24.77 -20.43
C LYS A 39 -5.81 26.16 -19.83
N PHE A 40 -6.31 26.42 -18.62
CA PHE A 40 -6.17 27.68 -17.90
C PHE A 40 -5.03 27.64 -16.85
N ALA A 41 -4.52 26.45 -16.53
CA ALA A 41 -3.46 26.28 -15.56
C ALA A 41 -2.08 26.64 -16.14
N LYS A 42 -1.30 27.42 -15.38
CA LYS A 42 0.08 27.79 -15.74
C LYS A 42 0.96 26.54 -15.78
N LYS A 43 1.72 26.33 -16.87
CA LYS A 43 2.74 25.26 -16.96
C LYS A 43 3.87 25.57 -15.96
N GLN A 44 4.12 24.66 -15.03
CA GLN A 44 5.03 24.90 -13.89
C GLN A 44 6.23 23.94 -13.83
N THR A 45 6.45 23.12 -14.87
CA THR A 45 7.44 22.02 -14.84
C THR A 45 8.87 22.39 -15.22
N LYS A 46 9.15 23.60 -15.74
CA LYS A 46 10.50 23.93 -16.25
C LYS A 46 11.52 24.32 -15.18
N ALA A 47 11.10 24.90 -14.05
CA ALA A 47 11.99 25.29 -12.96
C ALA A 47 11.22 25.29 -11.62
N PRO A 48 11.14 24.15 -10.91
CA PRO A 48 10.46 24.09 -9.63
C PRO A 48 11.23 24.88 -8.56
N PRO A 49 10.57 25.70 -7.74
CA PRO A 49 11.20 26.39 -6.62
C PRO A 49 11.62 25.39 -5.52
N ALA A 50 12.53 25.80 -4.65
CA ALA A 50 12.99 24.97 -3.52
C ALA A 50 11.81 24.55 -2.62
N THR A 51 11.70 23.26 -2.33
CA THR A 51 10.59 22.66 -1.54
C THR A 51 10.94 22.52 -0.06
N VAL A 52 11.50 23.58 0.55
CA VAL A 52 11.96 23.58 1.95
C VAL A 52 10.82 23.78 2.97
N GLY A 53 9.57 23.91 2.52
CA GLY A 53 8.41 24.14 3.38
C GLY A 53 7.07 23.92 2.67
N LYS A 54 5.98 24.33 3.31
CA LYS A 54 4.64 24.21 2.72
C LYS A 54 4.52 25.13 1.50
N ALA A 55 4.19 24.54 0.35
CA ALA A 55 3.90 25.31 -0.85
C ALA A 55 2.73 26.28 -0.60
N PRO A 56 2.78 27.53 -1.09
CA PRO A 56 1.63 28.43 -1.09
C PRO A 56 0.40 27.76 -1.70
N ILE A 57 -0.80 28.06 -1.18
CA ILE A 57 -2.06 27.41 -1.58
C ILE A 57 -2.27 27.47 -3.10
N LYS A 58 -1.95 28.61 -3.73
CA LYS A 58 -2.06 28.77 -5.20
C LYS A 58 -1.23 27.73 -5.96
N GLN A 59 0.00 27.45 -5.50
CA GLN A 59 0.86 26.43 -6.11
C GLN A 59 0.31 25.02 -5.88
N GLN A 60 -0.23 24.73 -4.69
CA GLN A 60 -0.87 23.43 -4.42
C GLN A 60 -2.03 23.17 -5.39
N VAL A 61 -2.88 24.17 -5.63
CA VAL A 61 -3.99 24.08 -6.59
C VAL A 61 -3.48 23.89 -8.02
N ILE A 62 -2.48 24.67 -8.44
CA ILE A 62 -1.88 24.53 -9.78
C ILE A 62 -1.24 23.15 -9.97
N HIS A 63 -0.52 22.62 -8.98
CA HIS A 63 0.05 21.28 -9.02
C HIS A 63 -1.04 20.20 -9.10
N PHE A 64 -2.08 20.35 -8.29
CA PHE A 64 -3.23 19.45 -8.29
C PHE A 64 -3.96 19.46 -9.63
N ILE A 65 -4.13 20.62 -10.26
CA ILE A 65 -4.74 20.72 -11.60
C ILE A 65 -3.79 20.19 -12.67
N ASN A 66 -2.47 20.42 -12.59
CA ASN A 66 -1.55 20.04 -13.68
C ASN A 66 -1.21 18.54 -13.70
N LYS A 67 -1.29 17.84 -12.57
CA LYS A 67 -0.94 16.43 -12.46
C LYS A 67 -2.20 15.57 -12.34
N LYS A 68 -2.59 14.91 -13.44
CA LYS A 68 -3.76 14.02 -13.49
C LYS A 68 -3.53 12.79 -12.60
N MET A 69 -4.47 12.48 -11.71
CA MET A 69 -4.43 11.28 -10.88
C MET A 69 -4.66 10.02 -11.72
N PRO A 70 -4.06 8.87 -11.36
CA PRO A 70 -4.20 7.64 -12.11
C PRO A 70 -5.66 7.16 -12.19
N GLY A 71 -6.03 6.59 -13.34
CA GLY A 71 -7.31 5.93 -13.58
C GLY A 71 -7.21 4.41 -13.42
N ASN A 72 -8.34 3.72 -13.50
CA ASN A 72 -8.44 2.25 -13.55
C ASN A 72 -7.73 1.50 -12.41
N LEU A 73 -7.68 2.11 -11.22
CA LEU A 73 -7.24 1.40 -10.03
C LEU A 73 -8.28 0.33 -9.65
N PRO A 74 -7.84 -0.86 -9.18
CA PRO A 74 -8.78 -1.88 -8.71
C PRO A 74 -9.75 -1.37 -7.65
N LYS A 75 -10.94 -1.93 -7.57
CA LYS A 75 -11.97 -1.43 -6.62
C LYS A 75 -11.66 -1.78 -5.16
N LYS A 76 -10.97 -2.89 -4.91
CA LYS A 76 -10.65 -3.43 -3.58
C LYS A 76 -9.13 -3.54 -3.36
N THR A 77 -8.71 -3.60 -2.10
CA THR A 77 -7.32 -3.95 -1.71
C THR A 77 -7.01 -5.41 -2.07
N ALA A 78 -5.75 -5.81 -2.03
CA ALA A 78 -5.37 -7.19 -2.36
C ALA A 78 -5.95 -8.18 -1.34
N ARG A 79 -5.83 -7.89 -0.04
CA ARG A 79 -6.42 -8.70 1.04
C ARG A 79 -7.94 -8.75 1.04
N ALA A 80 -8.63 -7.65 0.73
CA ALA A 80 -10.09 -7.65 0.61
C ALA A 80 -10.60 -8.43 -0.62
N LEU A 81 -9.75 -8.70 -1.62
CA LEU A 81 -10.08 -9.58 -2.74
C LEU A 81 -9.91 -11.05 -2.38
N LEU A 82 -9.01 -11.35 -1.45
CA LEU A 82 -8.69 -12.69 -0.98
C LEU A 82 -9.41 -13.06 0.33
N ASP A 83 -10.21 -12.14 0.89
CA ASP A 83 -10.95 -12.29 2.15
C ASP A 83 -10.05 -12.61 3.38
N ILE A 84 -8.89 -11.96 3.45
CA ILE A 84 -7.84 -12.17 4.47
C ILE A 84 -7.47 -10.87 5.19
N GLU A 85 -8.48 -10.08 5.57
CA GLU A 85 -8.30 -8.78 6.23
C GLU A 85 -8.15 -8.86 7.76
N ASP A 86 -8.48 -10.00 8.37
CA ASP A 86 -8.37 -10.21 9.82
C ASP A 86 -6.89 -10.16 10.26
N ASP A 87 -6.60 -9.40 11.30
CA ASP A 87 -5.26 -9.22 11.86
C ASP A 87 -4.87 -10.30 12.88
N LYS A 88 -5.76 -11.26 13.13
CA LYS A 88 -5.52 -12.40 14.02
C LYS A 88 -5.16 -13.67 13.27
N ILE A 89 -5.26 -13.67 11.94
CA ILE A 89 -4.92 -14.81 11.09
C ILE A 89 -3.64 -14.54 10.33
N VAL A 90 -2.84 -15.58 10.14
CA VAL A 90 -1.65 -15.56 9.27
C VAL A 90 -1.98 -16.32 8.00
N PRO A 91 -2.26 -15.64 6.88
CA PRO A 91 -2.64 -16.30 5.64
C PRO A 91 -1.44 -17.02 5.01
N ILE A 92 -1.65 -18.28 4.62
CA ILE A 92 -0.69 -19.08 3.85
C ILE A 92 -1.37 -19.43 2.52
N ILE A 93 -0.81 -18.92 1.42
CA ILE A 93 -1.32 -19.15 0.07
C ILE A 93 -0.42 -20.16 -0.62
N ARG A 94 -0.97 -21.31 -0.99
CA ARG A 94 -0.25 -22.41 -1.64
C ARG A 94 -1.17 -23.26 -2.52
N ASP A 95 -0.60 -24.06 -3.40
CA ASP A 95 -1.34 -25.06 -4.18
C ASP A 95 -1.53 -26.33 -3.32
N PRO A 96 -2.75 -26.67 -2.88
CA PRO A 96 -2.96 -27.82 -2.00
C PRO A 96 -2.67 -29.17 -2.66
N ILE A 97 -2.60 -29.24 -4.00
CA ILE A 97 -2.32 -30.48 -4.74
C ILE A 97 -0.82 -30.65 -4.93
N ASN A 98 -0.11 -29.57 -5.26
CA ASN A 98 1.31 -29.62 -5.65
C ASN A 98 2.28 -29.24 -4.52
N THR A 99 1.80 -28.77 -3.36
CA THR A 99 2.65 -28.40 -2.21
C THR A 99 2.39 -29.27 -0.98
N THR A 100 3.46 -29.59 -0.27
CA THR A 100 3.47 -30.28 1.03
C THR A 100 3.89 -29.32 2.14
N ALA A 101 3.91 -29.78 3.39
CA ALA A 101 4.42 -28.98 4.51
C ALA A 101 5.91 -28.61 4.34
N ASP A 102 6.68 -29.51 3.73
CA ASP A 102 8.14 -29.36 3.50
C ASP A 102 8.47 -28.54 2.25
N THR A 103 7.47 -28.00 1.55
CA THR A 103 7.69 -27.15 0.38
C THR A 103 8.23 -25.78 0.83
N GLU A 104 9.17 -25.22 0.08
CA GLU A 104 9.75 -23.91 0.35
C GLU A 104 8.66 -22.86 0.62
N ALA A 105 8.86 -22.09 1.69
CA ALA A 105 7.95 -21.05 2.13
C ALA A 105 8.65 -19.69 2.16
N VAL A 106 7.95 -18.64 1.73
CA VAL A 106 8.49 -17.27 1.74
C VAL A 106 7.56 -16.32 2.44
N PHE A 107 8.15 -15.40 3.20
CA PHE A 107 7.41 -14.25 3.72
C PHE A 107 7.22 -13.19 2.64
N TYR A 108 5.96 -12.93 2.29
CA TYR A 108 5.62 -11.86 1.36
C TYR A 108 5.10 -10.63 2.12
N PHE A 109 5.89 -9.56 2.14
CA PHE A 109 5.47 -8.25 2.63
C PHE A 109 5.04 -7.35 1.45
N PRO A 110 3.73 -7.20 1.18
CA PRO A 110 3.26 -6.43 0.02
C PRO A 110 3.53 -4.92 0.14
N GLY A 111 3.54 -4.39 1.36
CA GLY A 111 3.66 -2.96 1.63
C GLY A 111 2.44 -2.15 1.16
N CYS A 112 2.42 -0.85 1.48
CA CYS A 112 1.22 -0.03 1.28
C CYS A 112 0.84 0.20 -0.20
N GLY A 113 1.81 0.20 -1.12
CA GLY A 113 1.56 0.49 -2.53
C GLY A 113 0.81 -0.64 -3.24
N SER A 114 1.38 -1.85 -3.20
CA SER A 114 0.78 -3.02 -3.84
C SER A 114 -0.45 -3.50 -3.09
N GLU A 115 -0.51 -3.37 -1.76
CA GLU A 115 -1.65 -3.81 -0.96
C GLU A 115 -2.85 -2.86 -1.11
N ARG A 116 -2.61 -1.56 -0.95
CA ARG A 116 -3.68 -0.58 -0.76
C ARG A 116 -4.01 0.25 -1.98
N LEU A 117 -3.12 0.37 -2.97
CA LEU A 117 -3.32 1.25 -4.13
C LEU A 117 -3.43 0.45 -5.43
N PHE A 118 -2.44 -0.40 -5.68
CA PHE A 118 -2.26 -1.21 -6.90
C PHE A 118 -2.39 -2.70 -6.59
N SER A 119 -3.57 -3.13 -6.12
CA SER A 119 -3.81 -4.52 -5.67
C SER A 119 -3.55 -5.59 -6.74
N GLN A 120 -3.60 -5.24 -8.02
CA GLN A 120 -3.23 -6.14 -9.10
C GLN A 120 -1.76 -6.57 -9.05
N VAL A 121 -0.86 -5.71 -8.56
CA VAL A 121 0.57 -6.04 -8.44
C VAL A 121 0.75 -7.08 -7.34
N GLY A 122 0.14 -6.86 -6.17
CA GLY A 122 0.21 -7.80 -5.06
C GLY A 122 -0.39 -9.16 -5.40
N LEU A 123 -1.54 -9.17 -6.09
CA LEU A 123 -2.18 -10.41 -6.55
C LEU A 123 -1.36 -11.14 -7.61
N ALA A 124 -0.78 -10.42 -8.57
CA ALA A 124 0.06 -11.02 -9.60
C ALA A 124 1.32 -11.66 -8.99
N THR A 125 1.95 -11.00 -8.00
CA THR A 125 3.10 -11.58 -7.29
C THR A 125 2.72 -12.85 -6.54
N GLN A 126 1.60 -12.86 -5.82
CA GLN A 126 1.12 -14.05 -5.12
C GLN A 126 0.74 -15.18 -6.09
N ALA A 127 0.11 -14.85 -7.22
CA ALA A 127 -0.22 -15.83 -8.25
C ALA A 127 1.03 -16.44 -8.90
N MET A 128 2.07 -15.63 -9.12
CA MET A 128 3.37 -16.11 -9.61
C MET A 128 4.01 -17.07 -8.59
N LEU A 129 4.07 -16.69 -7.31
CA LEU A 129 4.61 -17.55 -6.24
C LEU A 129 3.85 -18.87 -6.13
N TRP A 130 2.53 -18.81 -6.23
CA TRP A 130 1.66 -19.99 -6.26
C TRP A 130 2.00 -20.90 -7.46
N GLN A 131 2.19 -20.33 -8.65
CA GLN A 131 2.50 -21.09 -9.87
C GLN A 131 3.88 -21.77 -9.83
N VAL A 132 4.87 -21.16 -9.17
CA VAL A 132 6.19 -21.77 -9.00
C VAL A 132 6.23 -22.76 -7.83
N GLY A 133 5.10 -23.00 -7.16
CA GLY A 133 4.98 -24.00 -6.11
C GLY A 133 5.50 -23.54 -4.74
N VAL A 134 5.63 -22.23 -4.49
CA VAL A 134 6.14 -21.70 -3.22
C VAL A 134 4.99 -21.36 -2.28
N GLN A 135 5.11 -21.74 -1.00
CA GLN A 135 4.14 -21.38 0.04
C GLN A 135 4.32 -19.91 0.43
N THR A 136 3.33 -19.08 0.14
CA THR A 136 3.42 -17.64 0.42
C THR A 136 2.77 -17.32 1.76
N VAL A 137 3.58 -16.90 2.74
CA VAL A 137 3.10 -16.49 4.06
C VAL A 137 2.97 -14.97 4.12
N LEU A 138 1.76 -14.48 4.37
CA LEU A 138 1.50 -13.05 4.52
C LEU A 138 1.45 -12.65 6.00
N PRO A 139 1.98 -11.47 6.37
CA PRO A 139 1.80 -10.97 7.72
C PRO A 139 0.32 -10.67 8.01
N PRO A 140 -0.11 -10.73 9.28
CA PRO A 140 -1.47 -10.37 9.67
C PRO A 140 -1.74 -8.89 9.42
N GLY A 141 -2.96 -8.58 8.95
CA GLY A 141 -3.45 -7.22 8.79
C GLY A 141 -2.65 -6.34 7.81
N TYR A 142 -2.92 -5.03 7.87
CA TYR A 142 -2.32 -4.04 6.99
C TYR A 142 -1.10 -3.35 7.62
N LEU A 143 0.10 -3.71 7.15
CA LEU A 143 1.35 -3.16 7.68
C LEU A 143 1.94 -2.04 6.82
N CYS A 144 2.73 -1.18 7.47
CA CYS A 144 3.51 -0.12 6.84
C CYS A 144 4.98 -0.30 7.22
N CYS A 145 5.89 -0.21 6.25
CA CYS A 145 7.33 -0.34 6.48
C CYS A 145 7.97 0.88 7.16
N GLY A 146 7.24 1.97 7.35
CA GLY A 146 7.77 3.21 7.92
C GLY A 146 8.46 4.14 6.93
N TYR A 147 8.66 3.72 5.66
CA TYR A 147 9.35 4.54 4.65
C TYR A 147 8.72 5.93 4.45
N PRO A 148 7.38 6.07 4.28
CA PRO A 148 6.75 7.39 4.16
C PRO A 148 6.98 8.29 5.38
N GLN A 149 6.97 7.73 6.59
CA GLN A 149 7.15 8.44 7.84
C GLN A 149 8.59 8.98 7.92
N ARG A 150 9.57 8.12 7.62
CA ARG A 150 10.99 8.50 7.54
C ARG A 150 11.23 9.60 6.51
N GLY A 151 10.66 9.46 5.31
CA GLY A 151 10.75 10.47 4.24
C GLY A 151 10.08 11.81 4.57
N ASN A 152 9.20 11.85 5.57
CA ASN A 152 8.57 13.07 6.08
C ASN A 152 9.23 13.58 7.38
N GLY A 153 10.42 13.09 7.73
CA GLY A 153 11.15 13.50 8.94
C GLY A 153 10.58 12.96 10.25
N GLN A 154 9.64 12.02 10.22
CA GLN A 154 9.06 11.36 11.40
C GLN A 154 9.92 10.13 11.77
N PHE A 155 11.18 10.36 12.14
CA PHE A 155 12.16 9.29 12.36
C PHE A 155 11.75 8.32 13.47
N ASP A 156 11.38 8.83 14.64
CA ASP A 156 10.98 7.99 15.80
C ASP A 156 9.78 7.09 15.46
N LYS A 157 8.80 7.64 14.75
CA LYS A 157 7.62 6.89 14.31
C LYS A 157 7.99 5.82 13.29
N ALA A 158 8.87 6.13 12.34
CA ALA A 158 9.34 5.18 11.36
C ALA A 158 10.15 4.05 12.00
N GLU A 159 11.02 4.37 12.94
CA GLU A 159 11.83 3.41 13.68
C GLU A 159 10.96 2.48 14.52
N LYS A 160 9.98 3.03 15.25
CA LYS A 160 8.99 2.23 15.96
C LYS A 160 8.29 1.24 15.02
N MET A 161 7.78 1.70 13.88
CA MET A 161 7.10 0.83 12.89
C MET A 161 8.01 -0.27 12.36
N MET A 162 9.28 0.04 12.04
CA MET A 162 10.23 -0.95 11.59
C MET A 162 10.52 -1.99 12.67
N THR A 163 10.70 -1.56 13.92
CA THR A 163 10.93 -2.45 15.07
C THR A 163 9.72 -3.34 15.35
N ASP A 164 8.51 -2.78 15.34
CA ASP A 164 7.26 -3.53 15.52
C ASP A 164 7.13 -4.62 14.43
N ASN A 165 7.42 -4.28 13.17
CA ASN A 165 7.42 -5.25 12.07
C ASN A 165 8.50 -6.34 12.26
N ARG A 166 9.72 -5.98 12.67
CA ARG A 166 10.79 -6.97 12.93
C ARG A 166 10.38 -7.95 14.02
N VAL A 167 9.81 -7.46 15.11
CA VAL A 167 9.30 -8.30 16.21
C VAL A 167 8.18 -9.21 15.71
N LEU A 168 7.25 -8.68 14.90
CA LEU A 168 6.18 -9.46 14.30
C LEU A 168 6.72 -10.59 13.41
N PHE A 169 7.62 -10.27 12.47
CA PHE A 169 8.21 -11.27 11.58
C PHE A 169 9.02 -12.32 12.33
N HIS A 170 9.77 -11.92 13.36
CA HIS A 170 10.48 -12.87 14.22
C HIS A 170 9.51 -13.81 14.96
N ARG A 171 8.40 -13.29 15.50
CA ARG A 171 7.36 -14.13 16.15
C ARG A 171 6.72 -15.09 15.15
N MET A 172 6.37 -14.59 13.97
CA MET A 172 5.78 -15.42 12.90
C MET A 172 6.72 -16.54 12.48
N ALA A 173 8.01 -16.24 12.24
CA ALA A 173 9.01 -17.24 11.88
C ALA A 173 9.12 -18.33 12.95
N ASN A 174 9.13 -17.95 14.23
CA ASN A 174 9.17 -18.93 15.32
C ASN A 174 7.89 -19.76 15.45
N THR A 175 6.72 -19.17 15.22
CA THR A 175 5.42 -19.89 15.26
C THR A 175 5.24 -20.83 14.07
N LEU A 176 5.79 -20.47 12.91
CA LEU A 176 5.70 -21.22 11.67
C LEU A 176 7.00 -21.96 11.35
N ASN A 177 7.76 -22.35 12.37
CA ASN A 177 9.06 -23.02 12.23
C ASN A 177 8.99 -24.41 11.56
N TYR A 178 7.80 -24.96 11.40
CA TYR A 178 7.55 -26.20 10.67
C TYR A 178 7.49 -25.99 9.16
N LEU A 179 7.36 -24.75 8.70
CA LEU A 179 7.53 -24.37 7.31
C LEU A 179 9.01 -24.05 7.09
N ASP A 180 9.56 -24.52 5.97
CA ASP A 180 10.93 -24.22 5.57
C ASP A 180 11.02 -22.77 5.04
N ILE A 181 11.28 -21.82 5.95
CA ILE A 181 11.24 -20.36 5.77
C ILE A 181 12.62 -19.72 5.91
#